data_AF-A0A535TXB7-F1
#
_entry.id   AF-A0A535TXB7-F1
#
_cell.length_a   1.000
_cell.length_b   1.000
_cell.length_c   1.000
_cell.angle_alpha   90.00
_cell.angle_beta   90.00
_cell.angle_gamma   90.00
#
_symmetry.space_group_name_H-M   'P 1'
#
loop_
_entity.id
_entity.type
_entity.pdbx_description
1 polymer ?
#
loop_
_entity_poly.entity_id
_entity_poly.type
_entity_poly.pdbx_seq_one_letter_code
_entity_poly.pdbx_strand_id
1 'polypeptide(L)'
;IAGHSLGEFAGLVAAEALDRLDALTAVRARGTAMAAAAPKATGMIAVLGLPDGVVEEACAASGGEVVVANYNAPGQVVISGSEVGLGRVSAKLETAGAKRLVRLPVSGAFHSPLMARAADVFGAAWAKIPLGALRRR
;
A
#
# COMPACT_ATOMS: atom_id res chain seq x y z
N ILE A 1 9.56 -17.12 -4.97
CA ILE A 1 8.24 -16.52 -5.30
C ILE A 1 8.12 -15.22 -4.53
N ALA A 2 7.53 -14.18 -5.10
CA ALA A 2 7.25 -12.92 -4.41
C ALA A 2 5.79 -12.53 -4.69
N GLY A 3 5.15 -11.87 -3.73
CA GLY A 3 3.78 -11.38 -3.85
C GLY A 3 3.69 -9.95 -3.35
N HIS A 4 3.02 -9.09 -4.10
CA HIS A 4 2.91 -7.67 -3.77
C HIS A 4 1.63 -7.39 -2.97
N SER A 5 1.74 -6.76 -1.80
CA SER A 5 0.62 -6.43 -0.92
C SER A 5 -0.26 -7.66 -0.61
N LEU A 6 -1.49 -7.75 -1.12
CA LEU A 6 -2.34 -8.93 -0.95
C LEU A 6 -1.70 -10.21 -1.54
N GLY A 7 -0.88 -10.08 -2.58
CA GLY A 7 -0.21 -11.23 -3.19
C GLY A 7 0.78 -11.93 -2.26
N GLU A 8 1.26 -11.26 -1.20
CA GLU A 8 2.21 -11.84 -0.24
C GLU A 8 1.67 -13.12 0.42
N PHE A 9 0.38 -13.14 0.77
CA PHE A 9 -0.28 -14.33 1.32
C PHE A 9 -0.25 -15.51 0.35
N ALA A 10 -0.54 -15.27 -0.94
CA ALA A 10 -0.43 -16.31 -1.96
C ALA A 10 1.02 -16.77 -2.15
N GLY A 11 1.98 -15.85 -2.04
CA GLY A 11 3.41 -16.16 -2.04
C GLY A 11 3.83 -17.05 -0.87
N LEU A 12 3.35 -16.77 0.34
CA LEU A 12 3.60 -17.57 1.54
C LEU A 12 2.98 -18.98 1.44
N VAL A 13 1.77 -19.08 0.90
CA VAL A 13 1.12 -20.37 0.62
C VAL A 13 1.92 -21.17 -0.40
N ALA A 14 2.33 -20.53 -1.51
CA ALA A 14 3.13 -21.20 -2.54
C ALA A 14 4.53 -21.60 -2.06
N ALA A 15 5.07 -20.92 -1.04
CA ALA A 15 6.32 -21.25 -0.36
C ALA A 15 6.14 -22.24 0.80
N GLU A 16 4.93 -22.80 0.99
CA GLU A 16 4.57 -23.76 2.04
C GLU A 16 4.79 -23.23 3.48
N ALA A 17 4.86 -21.91 3.64
CA ALA A 17 5.07 -21.26 4.94
C ALA A 17 3.76 -20.89 5.64
N LEU A 18 2.64 -20.89 4.91
CA LEU A 18 1.33 -20.53 5.42
C LEU A 18 0.30 -21.52 4.87
N ASP A 19 -0.55 -22.08 5.73
CA ASP A 19 -1.67 -22.90 5.27
C ASP A 19 -2.69 -22.06 4.49
N ARG A 20 -3.35 -22.67 3.51
CA ARG A 20 -4.33 -21.98 2.64
C ARG A 20 -5.53 -21.43 3.41
N LEU A 21 -6.05 -22.13 4.43
CA LEU A 21 -7.20 -21.68 5.22
C LEU A 21 -6.78 -20.58 6.20
N ASP A 22 -5.57 -20.69 6.73
CA ASP A 22 -4.97 -19.63 7.54
C ASP A 22 -4.72 -18.37 6.71
N ALA A 23 -4.25 -18.51 5.47
CA ALA A 23 -4.09 -17.40 4.54
C ALA A 23 -5.43 -16.71 4.24
N LEU A 24 -6.51 -17.47 4.01
CA LEU A 24 -7.85 -16.89 3.81
C LEU A 24 -8.34 -16.16 5.06
N THR A 25 -8.08 -16.72 6.24
CA THR A 25 -8.41 -16.10 7.53
C THR A 25 -7.65 -14.79 7.70
N ALA A 26 -6.35 -14.77 7.39
CA ALA A 26 -5.51 -13.58 7.43
C ALA A 26 -5.99 -12.51 6.45
N VAL A 27 -6.25 -12.89 5.21
CA VAL A 27 -6.72 -11.99 4.15
C VAL A 27 -8.06 -11.36 4.52
N ARG A 28 -9.00 -12.15 5.04
CA ARG A 28 -10.29 -11.64 5.52
C ARG A 28 -10.09 -10.65 6.67
N ALA A 29 -9.31 -11.02 7.69
CA ALA A 29 -9.04 -10.15 8.84
C ALA A 29 -8.41 -8.83 8.41
N ARG A 30 -7.39 -8.88 7.54
CA ARG A 30 -6.73 -7.70 6.96
C ARG A 30 -7.71 -6.83 6.17
N GLY A 31 -8.48 -7.43 5.26
CA GLY A 31 -9.46 -6.71 4.44
C GLY A 31 -10.52 -6.01 5.28
N THR A 32 -11.07 -6.69 6.30
CA THR A 32 -12.03 -6.09 7.24
C THR A 32 -11.41 -4.96 8.05
N ALA A 33 -10.19 -5.14 8.57
CA ALA A 33 -9.50 -4.10 9.33
C ALA A 33 -9.21 -2.87 8.47
N MET A 34 -8.73 -3.06 7.24
CA MET A 34 -8.47 -1.97 6.29
C MET A 34 -9.77 -1.24 5.90
N ALA A 35 -10.86 -1.97 5.63
CA ALA A 35 -12.14 -1.36 5.30
C ALA A 35 -12.72 -0.54 6.46
N ALA A 36 -12.56 -1.01 7.70
CA ALA A 36 -13.02 -0.29 8.89
C ALA A 36 -12.15 0.94 9.23
N ALA A 37 -10.85 0.88 8.93
CA ALA A 37 -9.93 1.98 9.20
C ALA A 37 -9.88 3.04 8.08
N ALA A 38 -10.29 2.71 6.85
CA ALA A 38 -10.23 3.59 5.68
C ALA A 38 -10.94 4.93 5.95
N PRO A 39 -10.18 6.02 6.16
CA PRO A 39 -10.80 7.31 6.41
C PRO A 39 -11.46 7.81 5.14
N LYS A 40 -12.61 8.49 5.30
CA LYS A 40 -13.26 9.20 4.20
C LYS A 40 -12.30 10.25 3.62
N ALA A 41 -12.45 10.55 2.33
CA ALA A 41 -11.60 11.51 1.61
C ALA A 41 -10.10 11.18 1.67
N THR A 42 -9.76 9.93 1.37
CA THR A 42 -8.37 9.46 1.19
C THR A 42 -8.28 8.63 -0.08
N GLY A 43 -7.07 8.37 -0.55
CA GLY A 43 -6.89 7.49 -1.71
C GLY A 43 -5.45 7.25 -2.12
N MET A 44 -5.30 6.80 -3.36
CA MET A 44 -4.01 6.47 -3.95
C MET A 44 -3.95 6.93 -5.40
N ILE A 45 -2.78 7.39 -5.84
CA ILE A 45 -2.52 7.84 -7.20
C ILE A 45 -1.26 7.14 -7.72
N ALA A 46 -1.34 6.53 -8.90
CA ALA A 46 -0.14 6.08 -9.60
C ALA A 46 0.49 7.26 -10.34
N VAL A 47 1.79 7.44 -10.13
CA VAL A 47 2.64 8.45 -10.75
C VAL A 47 3.53 7.77 -11.79
N LEU A 48 3.48 8.25 -13.02
CA LEU A 48 4.22 7.68 -14.15
C LEU A 48 5.17 8.71 -14.76
N GLY A 49 6.39 8.28 -15.07
CA GLY A 49 7.37 9.05 -15.83
C GLY A 49 8.24 10.00 -15.02
N LEU A 50 8.36 9.82 -13.70
CA LEU A 50 9.27 10.59 -12.85
C LEU A 50 10.25 9.68 -12.09
N PRO A 51 11.51 10.11 -11.88
CA PRO A 51 12.41 9.45 -10.96
C PRO A 51 11.84 9.41 -9.53
N ASP A 52 12.12 8.33 -8.82
CA ASP A 52 11.61 8.09 -7.46
C ASP A 52 11.88 9.25 -6.50
N GLY A 53 13.11 9.80 -6.52
CA GLY A 53 13.50 10.93 -5.68
C GLY A 53 12.65 12.18 -5.86
N VAL A 54 12.21 12.48 -7.09
CA VAL A 54 11.31 13.63 -7.36
C VAL A 54 9.95 13.42 -6.69
N VAL A 55 9.45 12.18 -6.70
CA VAL A 55 8.17 11.85 -6.07
C VAL A 55 8.29 11.86 -4.54
N GLU A 56 9.40 11.34 -4.02
CA GLU A 56 9.71 11.35 -2.59
C GLU A 56 9.80 12.77 -2.04
N GLU A 57 10.51 13.68 -2.72
CA GLU A 57 10.61 15.09 -2.33
C GLU A 57 9.24 15.78 -2.30
N ALA A 58 8.39 15.52 -3.30
CA ALA A 58 7.05 16.08 -3.36
C ALA A 58 6.16 15.57 -2.19
N CYS A 59 6.27 14.27 -1.85
CA CYS A 59 5.58 13.68 -0.72
C CYS A 59 6.11 14.20 0.62
N ALA A 60 7.43 14.30 0.80
CA ALA A 60 8.05 14.83 2.01
C ALA A 60 7.62 16.28 2.27
N ALA A 61 7.55 17.10 1.22
CA ALA A 61 7.06 18.47 1.27
C ALA A 61 5.55 18.61 1.58
N SER A 62 4.81 17.50 1.70
CA SER A 62 3.40 17.51 2.14
C SER A 62 3.24 17.51 3.67
N GLY A 63 4.33 17.37 4.44
CA GLY A 63 4.25 17.31 5.90
C GLY A 63 3.55 16.06 6.44
N GLY A 64 3.59 14.95 5.67
CA GLY A 64 3.00 13.66 6.06
C GLY A 64 1.55 13.44 5.61
N GLU A 65 0.95 14.38 4.87
CA GLU A 65 -0.38 14.18 4.27
C GLU A 65 -0.39 13.11 3.17
N VAL A 66 0.75 12.92 2.49
CA VAL A 66 0.96 11.96 1.41
C VAL A 66 2.30 11.26 1.56
N VAL A 67 2.33 9.95 1.33
CA VAL A 67 3.54 9.13 1.33
C VAL A 67 3.64 8.29 0.05
N VAL A 68 4.85 7.87 -0.30
CA VAL A 68 5.04 6.84 -1.33
C VAL A 68 4.62 5.48 -0.75
N ALA A 69 3.63 4.86 -1.37
CA ALA A 69 3.05 3.58 -0.97
C ALA A 69 3.72 2.39 -1.66
N ASN A 70 4.09 2.54 -2.94
CA ASN A 70 4.65 1.44 -3.74
C ASN A 70 5.68 1.97 -4.74
N TYR A 71 6.80 1.26 -4.85
CA TYR A 71 7.77 1.39 -5.94
C TYR A 71 7.58 0.20 -6.87
N ASN A 72 6.83 0.38 -7.97
CA ASN A 72 6.44 -0.74 -8.83
C ASN A 72 7.47 -1.01 -9.93
N ALA A 73 8.06 0.04 -10.48
CA ALA A 73 9.11 -0.01 -11.48
C ALA A 73 9.82 1.37 -11.56
N PRO A 74 11.02 1.46 -12.16
CA PRO A 74 11.62 2.76 -12.45
C PRO A 74 10.64 3.66 -13.22
N GLY A 75 10.36 4.84 -12.67
CA GLY A 75 9.39 5.74 -13.27
C GLY A 75 7.92 5.40 -13.00
N GLN A 76 7.62 4.42 -12.14
CA GLN A 76 6.25 4.05 -11.76
C GLN A 76 6.15 3.81 -10.25
N VAL A 77 5.60 4.80 -9.57
CA VAL A 77 5.36 4.75 -8.12
C VAL A 77 3.90 5.01 -7.81
N VAL A 78 3.44 4.58 -6.64
CA VAL A 78 2.09 4.91 -6.14
C VAL A 78 2.26 5.74 -4.89
N ILE A 79 1.53 6.85 -4.82
CA ILE A 79 1.41 7.69 -3.63
C ILE A 79 0.06 7.46 -2.97
N SER A 80 -0.01 7.65 -1.66
CA SER A 80 -1.25 7.48 -0.88
C SER A 80 -1.33 8.53 0.21
N GLY A 81 -2.55 8.99 0.52
CA GLY A 81 -2.73 10.06 1.49
C GLY A 81 -4.15 10.63 1.56
N SER A 82 -4.26 11.80 2.20
CA SER A 82 -5.50 12.59 2.22
C SER A 82 -5.84 13.09 0.81
N GLU A 83 -7.12 13.26 0.49
CA GLU A 83 -7.54 13.78 -0.82
C GLU A 83 -6.96 15.17 -1.11
N VAL A 84 -6.93 16.01 -0.08
CA VAL A 84 -6.37 17.37 -0.14
C VAL A 84 -4.86 17.33 -0.39
N GLY A 85 -4.14 16.50 0.37
CA GLY A 85 -2.70 16.31 0.20
C GLY A 85 -2.36 15.74 -1.17
N LEU A 86 -3.12 14.75 -1.63
CA LEU A 86 -2.97 14.16 -2.96
C LEU A 86 -3.15 15.21 -4.05
N GLY A 87 -4.18 16.07 -3.97
CA GLY A 87 -4.37 17.16 -4.92
C GLY A 87 -3.18 18.13 -4.97
N ARG A 88 -2.64 18.53 -3.81
CA ARG A 88 -1.47 19.43 -3.74
C ARG A 88 -0.20 18.77 -4.29
N VAL A 89 0.06 17.51 -3.92
CA VAL A 89 1.24 16.76 -4.38
C VAL A 89 1.12 16.49 -5.88
N SER A 90 -0.05 16.11 -6.38
CA SER A 90 -0.31 15.92 -7.81
C SER A 90 0.03 17.17 -8.63
N ALA A 91 -0.42 18.36 -8.21
CA ALA A 91 -0.09 19.59 -8.93
C ALA A 91 1.43 19.87 -8.99
N LYS A 92 2.17 19.55 -7.92
CA LYS A 92 3.64 19.65 -7.91
C LYS A 92 4.27 18.64 -8.87
N LEU A 93 3.79 17.41 -8.88
CA LEU A 93 4.30 16.34 -9.75
C LEU A 93 4.01 16.60 -11.23
N GLU A 94 2.84 17.17 -11.56
CA GLU A 94 2.53 17.64 -12.93
C GLU A 94 3.53 18.71 -13.37
N THR A 95 3.79 19.70 -12.52
CA THR A 95 4.78 20.76 -12.79
C THR A 95 6.20 20.19 -12.94
N ALA A 96 6.54 19.15 -12.18
CA ALA A 96 7.82 18.45 -12.26
C ALA A 96 7.95 17.55 -13.50
N GLY A 97 6.91 17.43 -14.33
CA GLY A 97 6.96 16.68 -15.59
C GLY A 97 6.44 15.24 -15.50
N ALA A 98 5.56 14.92 -14.54
CA ALA A 98 4.88 13.63 -14.53
C ALA A 98 4.17 13.38 -15.86
N LYS A 99 4.47 12.25 -16.51
CA LYS A 99 3.83 11.85 -17.76
C LYS A 99 2.34 11.57 -17.56
N ARG A 100 1.98 10.99 -16.41
CA ARG A 100 0.58 10.70 -16.07
C ARG A 100 0.41 10.51 -14.56
N LEU A 101 -0.71 11.00 -14.05
CA LEU A 101 -1.22 10.71 -12.72
C LEU A 101 -2.55 9.96 -12.87
N VAL A 102 -2.68 8.81 -12.22
CA VAL A 102 -3.87 7.96 -12.34
C VAL A 102 -4.47 7.69 -10.97
N ARG A 103 -5.68 8.18 -10.74
CA ARG A 103 -6.44 7.84 -9.53
C ARG A 103 -6.78 6.36 -9.53
N LEU A 104 -6.42 5.66 -8.46
CA LEU A 104 -6.70 4.24 -8.32
C LEU A 104 -8.12 4.01 -7.76
N PRO A 105 -8.88 3.02 -8.26
CA PRO A 105 -10.23 2.71 -7.79
C PRO A 105 -10.18 1.90 -6.48
N VAL A 106 -9.71 2.55 -5.41
CA VAL A 106 -9.56 1.96 -4.08
C VAL A 106 -10.27 2.82 -3.02
N SER A 107 -10.69 2.19 -1.94
CA SER A 107 -11.50 2.82 -0.88
C SER A 107 -10.70 3.57 0.18
N GLY A 108 -9.36 3.56 0.12
CA GLY A 108 -8.54 4.26 1.09
C GLY A 108 -7.07 4.40 0.68
N ALA A 109 -6.34 5.17 1.48
CA ALA A 109 -4.89 5.37 1.36
C ALA A 109 -4.11 4.18 1.95
N PHE A 110 -4.04 3.07 1.24
CA PHE A 110 -3.30 1.89 1.68
C PHE A 110 -1.78 2.13 1.71
N HIS A 111 -1.07 1.39 2.56
CA HIS A 111 0.38 1.55 2.80
C HIS A 111 0.76 2.97 3.23
N SER A 112 -0.08 3.59 4.07
CA SER A 112 0.17 4.89 4.68
C SER A 112 -0.02 4.86 6.20
N PRO A 113 0.43 5.88 6.93
CA PRO A 113 0.14 6.02 8.37
C PRO A 113 -1.36 5.98 8.71
N LEU A 114 -2.24 6.32 7.76
CA LEU A 114 -3.70 6.25 7.95
C LEU A 114 -4.20 4.82 8.16
N MET A 115 -3.39 3.81 7.81
CA MET A 115 -3.68 2.40 8.05
C MET A 115 -3.17 1.88 9.40
N ALA A 116 -2.58 2.71 10.27
CA ALA A 116 -2.00 2.26 11.55
C ALA A 116 -2.99 1.44 12.40
N ARG A 117 -4.24 1.91 12.54
CA ARG A 117 -5.28 1.17 13.27
C ARG A 117 -5.61 -0.17 12.61
N ALA A 118 -5.61 -0.25 11.28
CA ALA A 118 -5.82 -1.52 10.58
C ALA A 118 -4.64 -2.47 10.82
N ALA A 119 -3.41 -1.96 10.87
CA ALA A 119 -2.22 -2.74 11.17
C ALA A 119 -2.26 -3.33 12.58
N ASP A 120 -2.69 -2.55 13.59
CA ASP A 120 -2.83 -3.05 14.97
C ASP A 120 -3.86 -4.19 15.07
N VAL A 121 -5.05 -3.97 14.49
CA VAL A 121 -6.13 -4.97 14.49
C VAL A 121 -5.71 -6.23 13.74
N PHE A 122 -5.11 -6.06 12.56
CA PHE A 122 -4.62 -7.19 11.77
C PHE A 122 -3.47 -7.91 12.49
N GLY A 123 -2.54 -7.18 13.12
CA GLY A 123 -1.41 -7.75 13.85
C GLY A 123 -1.86 -8.67 14.98
N ALA A 124 -2.90 -8.29 15.72
CA ALA A 124 -3.49 -9.14 16.77
C ALA A 124 -4.13 -10.42 16.22
N ALA A 125 -4.69 -10.39 15.01
CA ALA A 125 -5.20 -11.58 14.32
C ALA A 125 -4.04 -12.43 13.76
N TRP A 126 -3.06 -11.79 13.13
CA TRP A 126 -1.88 -12.41 12.52
C TRP A 126 -1.02 -13.16 13.53
N ALA A 127 -0.85 -12.63 14.74
CA ALA A 127 -0.08 -13.27 15.80
C ALA A 127 -0.63 -14.65 16.23
N LYS A 128 -1.88 -14.98 15.87
CA LYS A 128 -2.51 -16.27 16.15
C LYS A 128 -2.36 -17.26 15.00
N ILE A 129 -1.80 -16.83 13.87
CA ILE A 129 -1.68 -17.63 12.66
C ILE A 129 -0.33 -18.36 12.68
N PRO A 130 -0.32 -19.69 12.60
CA PRO A 130 0.93 -20.45 12.55
C PRO A 130 1.68 -20.16 11.25
N LEU A 131 2.94 -19.73 11.38
CA LEU A 131 3.87 -19.58 10.26
C LEU A 131 4.92 -20.67 10.32
N GLY A 132 5.08 -21.37 9.20
CA GLY A 132 6.16 -22.31 8.96
C GLY A 132 7.41 -21.61 8.40
N ALA A 133 8.51 -22.36 8.34
CA ALA A 133 9.69 -21.92 7.61
C ALA A 133 9.39 -21.84 6.10
N LEU A 134 9.94 -20.83 5.43
CA LEU A 134 9.92 -20.76 3.97
C LEU A 134 10.64 -21.98 3.40
N ARG A 135 9.94 -22.79 2.60
CA ARG A 135 10.58 -23.88 1.88
C ARG A 135 11.07 -23.37 0.54
N ARG A 136 12.38 -23.45 0.33
CA ARG A 136 12.98 -23.25 -0.99
C ARG A 136 12.74 -24.54 -1.78
N ARG A 137 11.95 -24.46 -2.84
CA ARG A 137 12.04 -25.42 -3.94
C ARG A 137 13.10 -24.93 -4.91
#